data_AF-A0A661N5J4-F1
#
_entry.id   AF-A0A661N5J4-F1
#
_cell.length_a   1.000
_cell.length_b   1.000
_cell.length_c   1.000
_cell.angle_alpha   90.00
_cell.angle_beta   90.00
_cell.angle_gamma   90.00
#
_symmetry.space_group_name_H-M   'P 1'
#
loop_
_entity.id
_entity.type
_entity.pdbx_description
1 polymer ?
#
loop_
_entity_poly.entity_id
_entity_poly.type
_entity_poly.pdbx_seq_one_letter_code
_entity_poly.pdbx_strand_id
1 'polypeptide(L)' 'MSRPGERATKVVTERRPAEYPSRGKAQKGRAGSRSKFQDDPGGAGYEIAKESIMCPTCAQEHLAKEAAQEAESLGI' A
#
# COMPACT_ATOMS: atom_id res chain seq x y z
N MET A 1 20.73 16.98 0.23
CA MET A 1 19.68 17.94 0.64
C MET A 1 18.98 18.45 -0.61
N SER A 2 17.65 18.55 -0.58
CA SER A 2 16.84 19.06 -1.70
C SER A 2 17.00 20.56 -1.90
N ARG A 3 16.81 21.04 -3.13
CA ARG A 3 16.87 22.47 -3.47
C ARG A 3 15.50 23.14 -3.30
N PRO A 4 15.44 24.44 -2.94
CA PRO A 4 14.19 25.20 -2.97
C PRO A 4 13.53 25.16 -4.36
N GLY A 5 12.21 25.00 -4.40
CA GLY A 5 11.43 24.90 -5.65
C GLY A 5 11.35 23.49 -6.24
N GLU A 6 12.11 22.52 -5.72
CA GLU A 6 11.91 21.12 -6.06
C GLU A 6 10.55 20.63 -5.50
N ARG A 7 9.83 19.83 -6.30
CA ARG A 7 8.50 19.33 -5.91
C ARG A 7 8.63 18.33 -4.77
N ALA A 8 7.90 18.59 -3.68
CA ALA A 8 7.79 17.64 -2.60
C ALA A 8 6.94 16.42 -3.00
N THR A 9 7.16 15.30 -2.32
CA THR A 9 6.47 14.03 -2.54
C THR A 9 5.68 13.67 -1.30
N LYS A 10 4.42 13.27 -1.49
CA LYS A 10 3.60 12.70 -0.44
C LYS A 10 3.97 11.22 -0.26
N VAL A 11 4.34 10.84 0.96
CA VAL A 11 4.69 9.46 1.33
C VAL A 11 3.83 9.00 2.50
N VAL A 12 3.52 7.71 2.52
CA VAL A 12 2.81 7.06 3.64
C VAL A 12 3.84 6.74 4.71
N THR A 13 3.63 7.18 5.95
CA THR A 13 4.57 6.95 7.06
C THR A 13 4.07 5.92 8.05
N GLU A 14 2.76 5.72 8.13
CA GLU A 14 2.16 4.71 9.00
C GLU A 14 0.99 4.03 8.28
N ARG A 15 0.93 2.71 8.42
CA ARG A 15 -0.18 1.88 7.96
C ARG A 15 -0.81 1.18 9.16
N ARG A 16 -2.13 1.00 9.16
CA ARG A 16 -2.85 0.25 10.19
C ARG A 16 -3.54 -0.95 9.57
N PRO A 17 -3.52 -2.14 10.20
CA PRO A 17 -4.35 -3.26 9.78
C PRO A 17 -5.84 -2.87 9.78
N ALA A 18 -6.58 -3.34 8.79
CA ALA A 18 -8.01 -3.12 8.68
C ALA A 18 -8.71 -4.39 8.19
N GLU A 19 -9.90 -4.65 8.73
CA GLU A 19 -10.79 -5.71 8.27
C GLU A 19 -11.98 -5.09 7.54
N TYR A 20 -12.16 -5.52 6.29
CA TYR A 20 -13.27 -5.09 5.45
C TYR A 20 -14.36 -6.16 5.45
N PRO A 21 -15.62 -5.78 5.71
CA PRO A 21 -16.72 -6.74 5.77
C PRO A 21 -16.91 -7.43 4.42
N SER A 22 -17.35 -8.69 4.47
CA SER A 22 -17.62 -9.48 3.28
C SER A 22 -18.70 -8.82 2.41
N ARG A 23 -18.35 -8.57 1.14
CA ARG A 23 -19.26 -7.99 0.15
C ARG A 23 -19.88 -9.11 -0.67
N GLY A 24 -20.96 -9.70 -0.17
CA GLY A 24 -21.63 -10.86 -0.78
C GLY A 24 -22.14 -10.66 -2.23
N LYS A 25 -22.16 -9.42 -2.73
CA LYS A 25 -22.48 -9.09 -4.12
C LYS A 25 -21.27 -9.05 -5.06
N ALA A 26 -20.06 -9.24 -4.54
CA ALA A 26 -18.85 -9.29 -5.35
C ALA A 26 -19.00 -10.39 -6.40
N GLN A 27 -19.08 -10.00 -7.68
CA GLN A 27 -19.39 -10.95 -8.74
C GLN A 27 -18.28 -12.00 -8.85
N LYS A 28 -18.60 -13.26 -8.55
CA LYS A 28 -17.73 -14.39 -8.86
C LYS A 28 -17.74 -14.60 -10.37
N GLY A 29 -16.75 -14.05 -11.07
CA GLY A 29 -16.51 -14.37 -12.47
C GLY A 29 -16.10 -15.84 -12.59
N ARG A 30 -16.87 -16.65 -13.32
CA ARG A 30 -16.44 -17.99 -13.72
C ARG A 30 -15.51 -17.86 -14.93
N ALA A 31 -14.20 -17.86 -14.69
CA ALA A 31 -13.18 -18.03 -15.73
C ALA A 31 -12.39 -19.31 -15.43
N GLY A 32 -12.84 -20.46 -15.96
CA GLY A 32 -12.16 -21.75 -15.79
C GLY A 32 -12.11 -22.25 -14.33
N SER A 33 -11.18 -23.17 -14.04
CA SER A 33 -11.05 -23.87 -12.74
C SER A 33 -10.66 -22.97 -11.55
N ARG A 34 -10.47 -21.66 -11.77
CA ARG A 34 -10.16 -20.69 -10.73
C ARG A 34 -11.24 -19.61 -10.70
N SER A 35 -12.03 -19.59 -9.62
CA SER A 35 -12.96 -18.49 -9.37
C SER A 35 -12.17 -17.20 -9.11
N LYS A 36 -12.27 -16.23 -10.03
CA LYS A 36 -11.79 -14.87 -9.79
C LYS A 36 -12.99 -14.02 -9.41
N PHE A 37 -12.91 -13.32 -8.28
CA PHE A 37 -13.88 -12.28 -7.97
C PHE A 37 -13.57 -11.08 -8.87
N GLN A 38 -14.58 -10.53 -9.53
CA GLN A 38 -14.44 -9.30 -10.33
C GLN A 38 -14.39 -8.06 -9.43
N ASP A 39 -15.13 -8.10 -8.32
CA ASP A 39 -15.11 -7.07 -7.28
C ASP A 39 -14.33 -7.55 -6.06
N ASP A 40 -13.86 -6.61 -5.24
CA ASP A 40 -13.25 -6.91 -3.93
C ASP A 40 -14.27 -7.58 -3.00
N PRO A 41 -14.06 -8.84 -2.59
CA PRO A 41 -14.95 -9.55 -1.68
C PRO A 41 -14.87 -9.04 -0.23
N GLY A 42 -13.93 -8.14 0.10
CA GLY A 42 -13.55 -7.81 1.46
C GLY A 42 -12.45 -8.75 1.99
N GLY A 43 -12.07 -8.59 3.25
CA GLY A 43 -10.95 -9.33 3.87
C GLY A 43 -10.06 -8.44 4.72
N ALA A 44 -8.89 -8.97 5.09
CA ALA A 44 -7.88 -8.22 5.84
C ALA A 44 -6.95 -7.45 4.88
N GLY A 45 -6.61 -6.22 5.24
CA GLY A 45 -5.67 -5.38 4.50
C GLY A 45 -5.06 -4.31 5.40
N TYR A 46 -4.51 -3.27 4.79
CA TYR A 46 -3.93 -2.13 5.49
C TYR A 46 -4.52 -0.83 4.98
N GLU A 47 -4.81 0.08 5.89
CA GLU A 47 -5.17 1.46 5.58
C GLU A 47 -3.98 2.39 5.81
N ILE A 48 -3.93 3.46 5.03
CA ILE A 48 -3.02 4.58 5.27
C ILE A 48 -3.47 5.27 6.56
N ALA A 49 -2.66 5.19 7.60
CA ALA A 49 -2.93 5.82 8.89
C ALA A 49 -2.36 7.23 8.95
N LYS A 50 -1.17 7.46 8.38
CA LYS A 50 -0.54 8.78 8.27
C LYS A 50 0.20 8.96 6.95
N GLU A 51 0.12 10.17 6.44
CA GLU A 51 0.90 10.63 5.29
C GLU A 51 1.70 11.87 5.68
N SER A 52 2.83 12.07 5.02
CA SER A 52 3.63 13.27 5.15
C SER A 52 4.08 13.76 3.78
N ILE A 53 4.30 15.06 3.66
CA ILE A 53 4.90 15.67 2.48
C ILE A 53 6.38 15.89 2.79
N MET A 54 7.24 15.19 2.05
CA MET A 54 8.68 15.23 2.23
C MET A 54 9.36 15.82 1.00
N CYS A 55 10.57 16.36 1.18
CA CYS A 55 11.39 16.71 0.03
C CYS A 55 11.82 15.43 -0.73
N PRO A 56 12.22 15.54 -2.02
CA PRO A 56 12.56 14.37 -2.84
C PRO A 56 13.60 13.44 -2.20
N THR A 57 14.65 14.00 -1.60
CA THR A 57 15.71 13.20 -0.96
C THR A 57 15.18 12.40 0.23
N CYS A 58 14.44 13.04 1.14
CA CYS A 58 13.88 12.35 2.31
C CYS A 58 12.81 11.32 1.90
N ALA A 59 12.02 11.62 0.87
CA ALA A 59 11.05 10.66 0.33
C ALA A 59 11.75 9.41 -0.23
N GLN A 60 12.82 9.57 -1.01
CA GLN A 60 13.61 8.45 -1.53
C GLN A 60 14.22 7.60 -0.41
N GLU A 61 14.82 8.25 0.60
CA GLU A 61 15.37 7.54 1.76
C GLU A 61 14.29 6.77 2.54
N HIS A 62 13.11 7.36 2.69
CA HIS A 62 11.98 6.68 3.34
C HIS A 62 11.54 5.45 2.56
N LEU A 63 11.33 5.59 1.25
CA LEU A 63 10.90 4.49 0.38
C LEU A 63 11.93 3.36 0.32
N ALA A 64 13.23 3.70 0.33
CA ALA A 64 14.30 2.70 0.38
C ALA A 64 14.30 1.92 1.70
N LYS A 65 14.03 2.59 2.83
CA LYS A 65 13.89 1.94 4.14
C LYS A 65 12.66 1.04 4.20
N GLU A 66 11.51 1.50 3.71
CA GLU A 66 10.30 0.67 3.64
C GLU A 66 10.52 -0.56 2.76
N ALA A 67 11.14 -0.41 1.58
CA ALA A 67 11.44 -1.54 0.69
C ALA A 67 12.38 -2.57 1.34
N ALA A 68 13.37 -2.11 2.10
CA ALA A 68 14.27 -3.01 2.85
C ALA A 68 13.54 -3.75 3.98
N GLN A 69 12.67 -3.06 4.72
CA GLN A 69 11.85 -3.67 5.77
C GLN A 69 10.85 -4.67 5.20
N GLU A 70 10.26 -4.38 4.04
CA GLU A 70 9.36 -5.30 3.34
C GLU A 70 10.11 -6.54 2.86
N ALA A 71 11.29 -6.39 2.26
CA ALA A 71 12.15 -7.51 1.86
C ALA A 71 12.54 -8.40 3.04
N GLU A 72 12.95 -7.80 4.16
CA GLU A 72 13.26 -8.52 5.40
C GLU A 72 12.03 -9.28 5.93
N SER A 73 10.84 -8.65 5.90
CA SER A 73 9.59 -9.29 6.34
C SER A 73 9.16 -10.47 5.45
N LEU A 74 9.56 -10.45 4.18
CA LEU A 74 9.30 -11.50 3.20
C LEU A 74 10.43 -12.56 3.17
N GLY A 75 11.51 -12.36 3.94
CA GLY A 75 12.63 -13.30 4.04
C GLY A 75 13.46 -13.42 2.76
N ILE A 76 13.54 -12.36 1.96
CA ILE A 76 14.29 -12.26 0.70
C ILE A 76 15.50 -11.34 0.83
#